data_AF-A0A7Y8BLZ1-F1
#
_entry.id   AF-A0A7Y8BLZ1-F1
#
_cell.length_a   1.000
_cell.length_b   1.000
_cell.length_c   1.000
_cell.angle_alpha   90.00
_cell.angle_beta   90.00
_cell.angle_gamma   90.00
#
_symmetry.space_group_name_H-M   'P 1'
#
loop_
_entity.id
_entity.type
_entity.pdbx_description
1 polymer ?
#
loop_
_entity_poly.entity_id
_entity_poly.type
_entity_poly.pdbx_seq_one_letter_code
_entity_poly.pdbx_strand_id
1 'polypeptide(L)'
;MVDHTPPPLSGSSKVLRLAGIAAVLAALVGAFAYVNGRLDPERLTPGRIVNTFEKNNGLHPGFRRNHAKGVCVAGYFESSDAARAYSTAQVFREGSVPVEGRFALPSGNPYAPDSSVPIRSLGLRFTQANGQQWRTGMNSMPVFPVGTPEAFFQQLKAASPDPSTGKPNPAAMAAFFASHPETAPFLQWVKTAKPSASYATESYNGLNAFYLVDAAGQRQAVRWGLVPLSQDAAGATAPDGADFLAKDLAQRLAAGPLKWQLRLTLANPGDPTDDASRQWTGEHKVLNAGTLVLESTQPQDDGDCRDINYDPLILPSGIEASADPLLAARSAAYASSYLRRTSEVGSLPAAHSSQESRP
;
A
#
# COMPACT_ATOMS: atom_id res chain seq x y z
N MET A 1 55.73 -27.82 34.01
CA MET A 1 54.64 -27.12 33.33
C MET A 1 55.24 -25.85 32.74
N VAL A 2 55.35 -25.74 31.42
CA VAL A 2 55.81 -24.51 30.78
C VAL A 2 54.61 -23.58 30.73
N ASP A 3 54.71 -22.43 31.40
CA ASP A 3 53.69 -21.40 31.37
C ASP A 3 53.69 -20.77 29.98
N HIS A 4 52.66 -21.10 29.19
CA HIS A 4 52.48 -20.62 27.81
C HIS A 4 51.69 -19.31 27.76
N THR A 5 51.65 -18.53 28.86
CA THR A 5 50.93 -17.27 28.87
C THR A 5 51.61 -16.27 27.92
N PRO A 6 50.96 -15.82 26.83
CA PRO A 6 51.55 -14.88 25.90
C PRO A 6 51.89 -13.56 26.62
N PRO A 7 53.03 -12.91 26.28
CA PRO A 7 53.43 -11.69 26.94
C PRO A 7 52.38 -10.59 26.76
N PRO A 8 52.18 -9.73 27.78
CA PRO A 8 51.21 -8.65 27.70
C PRO A 8 51.57 -7.71 26.54
N LEU A 9 50.55 -7.26 25.80
CA LEU A 9 50.73 -6.33 24.69
C LEU A 9 51.47 -5.06 25.14
N SER A 10 52.44 -4.61 24.35
CA SER A 10 53.11 -3.32 24.54
C SER A 10 52.11 -2.17 24.43
N GLY A 11 52.40 -1.02 25.06
CA GLY A 11 51.55 0.16 24.98
C GLY A 11 51.27 0.59 23.54
N SER A 12 52.28 0.56 22.67
CA SER A 12 52.14 0.87 21.24
C SER A 12 51.27 -0.15 20.51
N SER A 13 51.39 -1.45 20.81
CA SER A 13 50.53 -2.47 20.22
C SER A 13 49.08 -2.34 20.65
N LYS A 14 48.81 -1.93 21.90
CA LYS A 14 47.45 -1.65 22.37
C LYS A 14 46.85 -0.45 21.64
N VAL A 15 47.60 0.65 21.52
CA VAL A 15 47.17 1.85 20.81
C VAL A 15 46.87 1.56 19.34
N LEU A 16 47.76 0.84 18.64
CA LEU A 16 47.56 0.51 17.22
C LEU A 16 46.31 -0.36 17.00
N ARG A 17 46.08 -1.36 17.87
CA ARG A 17 44.89 -2.22 17.81
C ARG A 17 43.61 -1.44 18.09
N LEU A 18 43.62 -0.57 19.10
CA LEU A 18 42.47 0.30 19.41
C LEU A 18 42.18 1.30 18.28
N ALA A 19 43.22 1.87 17.67
CA ALA A 19 43.08 2.74 16.50
C ALA A 19 42.49 1.97 15.30
N GLY A 20 42.93 0.72 15.07
CA GLY A 20 42.34 -0.15 14.05
C GLY A 20 40.86 -0.44 14.29
N ILE A 21 40.48 -0.77 15.53
CA ILE A 21 39.07 -0.98 15.91
C ILE A 21 38.26 0.31 15.69
N ALA A 22 38.77 1.45 16.14
CA ALA A 22 38.10 2.74 15.97
C ALA A 22 37.91 3.11 14.48
N ALA A 23 38.89 2.82 13.63
CA ALA A 23 38.78 3.03 12.18
C ALA A 23 37.69 2.15 11.55
N VAL A 24 37.60 0.87 11.93
CA VAL A 24 36.53 -0.03 11.47
C VAL A 24 35.16 0.47 11.93
N LEU A 25 35.02 0.87 13.19
CA LEU A 25 33.76 1.42 13.71
C LEU A 25 33.37 2.72 12.98
N ALA A 26 34.32 3.62 12.76
CA ALA A 26 34.08 4.86 12.01
C ALA A 26 33.66 4.57 10.56
N ALA A 27 34.29 3.59 9.90
CA ALA A 27 33.91 3.16 8.56
C ALA A 27 32.49 2.57 8.52
N LEU A 28 32.12 1.74 9.50
CA LEU A 28 30.76 1.18 9.62
C LEU A 28 29.71 2.27 9.88
N VAL A 29 30.00 3.21 10.78
CA VAL A 29 29.12 4.36 11.06
C VAL A 29 28.99 5.25 9.83
N GLY A 30 30.08 5.51 9.12
CA GLY A 30 30.09 6.27 7.87
C GLY A 30 29.29 5.59 6.76
N ALA A 31 29.47 4.28 6.58
CA ALA A 31 28.69 3.49 5.63
C ALA A 31 27.20 3.49 5.98
N PHE A 32 26.84 3.33 7.26
CA PHE A 32 25.45 3.42 7.71
C PHE A 32 24.86 4.82 7.47
N ALA A 33 25.63 5.88 7.76
CA ALA A 33 25.20 7.25 7.50
C ALA A 33 25.00 7.51 6.00
N TYR A 34 25.87 6.98 5.14
CA TYR A 34 25.75 7.07 3.69
C TYR A 34 24.52 6.31 3.18
N VAL A 35 24.37 5.03 3.56
CA VAL A 35 23.26 4.17 3.11
C VAL A 35 21.90 4.69 3.59
N ASN A 36 21.84 5.24 4.81
CA ASN A 36 20.62 5.88 5.35
C ASN A 36 20.38 7.30 4.76
N GLY A 37 21.17 7.73 3.78
CA GLY A 37 20.99 9.01 3.09
C GLY A 37 21.32 10.25 3.93
N ARG A 38 21.92 10.11 5.12
CA ARG A 38 22.30 11.27 5.96
C ARG A 38 23.39 12.13 5.32
N LEU A 39 24.16 11.56 4.40
CA LEU A 39 25.25 12.23 3.68
C LEU A 39 24.85 12.71 2.28
N ASP A 40 23.60 12.47 1.86
CA ASP A 40 23.08 12.87 0.56
C ASP A 40 21.67 13.48 0.74
N PRO A 41 21.57 14.81 0.92
CA PRO A 41 20.29 15.47 1.16
C PRO A 41 19.32 15.37 -0.02
N GLU A 42 19.82 15.08 -1.23
CA GLU A 42 19.00 14.91 -2.43
C GLU A 42 18.54 13.47 -2.65
N ARG A 43 19.04 12.50 -1.89
CA ARG A 43 18.55 11.11 -1.92
C ARG A 43 17.06 11.06 -1.59
N LEU A 44 16.30 10.35 -2.42
CA LEU A 44 14.91 10.03 -2.10
C LEU A 44 14.88 9.02 -0.96
N THR A 45 14.19 9.37 0.13
CA THR A 45 14.00 8.50 1.28
C THR A 45 12.51 8.34 1.57
N PRO A 46 12.11 7.25 2.26
CA PRO A 46 10.72 7.07 2.69
C PRO A 46 10.21 8.27 3.51
N GLY A 47 11.08 8.82 4.36
CA GLY A 47 10.78 10.01 5.15
C GLY A 47 10.47 11.23 4.29
N ARG A 48 11.20 11.47 3.18
CA ARG A 48 10.90 12.60 2.27
C ARG A 48 9.54 12.42 1.59
N ILE A 49 9.20 11.22 1.15
CA ILE A 49 7.87 10.92 0.57
C ILE A 49 6.76 11.21 1.60
N VAL A 50 6.90 10.67 2.81
CA VAL A 50 5.91 10.86 3.89
C VAL A 50 5.81 12.34 4.31
N ASN A 51 6.93 13.06 4.37
CA ASN A 51 6.92 14.51 4.64
C ASN A 51 6.19 15.30 3.53
N THR A 52 6.33 14.91 2.27
CA THR A 52 5.59 15.56 1.18
C THR A 52 4.09 15.30 1.27
N PHE A 53 3.68 14.10 1.70
CA PHE A 53 2.26 13.85 2.00
C PHE A 53 1.74 14.77 3.11
N GLU A 54 2.45 14.89 4.23
CA GLU A 54 2.09 15.79 5.33
C GLU A 54 2.04 17.26 4.88
N LYS A 55 3.02 17.70 4.08
CA LYS A 55 3.03 19.05 3.50
C LYS A 55 1.79 19.29 2.63
N ASN A 56 1.42 18.33 1.81
CA ASN A 56 0.33 18.48 0.84
C ASN A 56 -1.06 18.44 1.50
N ASN A 57 -1.23 17.66 2.57
CA ASN A 57 -2.54 17.37 3.14
C ASN A 57 -2.77 18.01 4.52
N GLY A 58 -1.72 18.58 5.12
CA GLY A 58 -1.70 18.95 6.52
C GLY A 58 -1.32 17.78 7.44
N LEU A 59 -1.00 18.11 8.68
CA LEU A 59 -0.74 17.14 9.73
C LEU A 59 -2.06 16.76 10.42
N HIS A 60 -2.40 15.48 10.36
CA HIS A 60 -3.56 14.89 11.03
C HIS A 60 -3.07 13.77 11.96
N PRO A 61 -2.70 14.09 13.22
CA PRO A 61 -2.17 13.11 14.15
C PRO A 61 -3.11 11.92 14.34
N GLY A 62 -2.56 10.71 14.40
CA GLY A 62 -3.37 9.47 14.51
C GLY A 62 -4.01 9.00 13.19
N PHE A 63 -4.02 9.83 12.14
CA PHE A 63 -4.46 9.45 10.79
C PHE A 63 -3.31 9.07 9.86
N ARG A 64 -3.64 8.28 8.84
CA ARG A 64 -2.68 7.85 7.80
C ARG A 64 -2.30 9.04 6.91
N ARG A 65 -1.03 9.14 6.50
CA ARG A 65 -0.54 10.30 5.70
C ARG A 65 -1.06 10.34 4.27
N ASN A 66 -1.46 9.18 3.77
CA ASN A 66 -2.32 9.04 2.63
C ASN A 66 -3.39 8.01 2.97
N HIS A 67 -4.51 8.03 2.27
CA HIS A 67 -5.66 7.20 2.59
C HIS A 67 -6.22 7.44 4.00
N ALA A 68 -6.27 8.70 4.45
CA ALA A 68 -6.64 9.10 5.82
C ALA A 68 -8.11 8.81 6.15
N LYS A 69 -9.03 9.17 5.24
CA LYS A 69 -10.46 8.87 5.38
C LYS A 69 -10.75 7.45 4.92
N GLY A 70 -11.36 6.64 5.78
CA GLY A 70 -11.69 5.26 5.47
C GLY A 70 -12.52 4.57 6.55
N VAL A 71 -12.84 3.31 6.32
CA VAL A 71 -13.72 2.49 7.18
C VAL A 71 -13.20 1.05 7.21
N CYS A 72 -13.25 0.41 8.39
CA CYS A 72 -12.83 -0.98 8.55
C CYS A 72 -13.91 -1.92 8.03
N VAL A 73 -13.50 -3.06 7.48
CA VAL A 73 -14.40 -4.15 7.07
C VAL A 73 -13.80 -5.50 7.45
N ALA A 74 -14.63 -6.49 7.69
CA ALA A 74 -14.20 -7.84 7.99
C ALA A 74 -15.07 -8.89 7.29
N GLY A 75 -14.50 -10.07 7.10
CA GLY A 75 -15.16 -11.23 6.52
C GLY A 75 -14.15 -12.33 6.21
N TYR A 76 -14.28 -12.97 5.05
CA TYR A 76 -13.42 -14.06 4.64
C TYR A 76 -13.23 -14.12 3.13
N PHE A 77 -12.21 -14.87 2.71
CA PHE A 77 -11.97 -15.24 1.33
C PHE A 77 -12.22 -16.72 1.15
N GLU A 78 -13.12 -17.08 0.25
CA GLU A 78 -13.43 -18.46 -0.14
C GLU A 78 -12.67 -18.81 -1.42
N SER A 79 -11.74 -19.76 -1.34
CA SER A 79 -10.90 -20.16 -2.47
C SER A 79 -11.68 -21.01 -3.48
N SER A 80 -11.36 -20.86 -4.78
CA SER A 80 -11.87 -21.72 -5.85
C SER A 80 -10.94 -22.90 -6.20
N ASP A 81 -9.79 -23.03 -5.53
CA ASP A 81 -8.68 -23.94 -5.84
C ASP A 81 -7.98 -23.68 -7.21
N ALA A 82 -8.49 -22.77 -8.04
CA ALA A 82 -8.01 -22.57 -9.41
C ALA A 82 -6.56 -22.05 -9.51
N ALA A 83 -6.07 -21.37 -8.46
CA ALA A 83 -4.71 -20.84 -8.40
C ALA A 83 -3.68 -21.83 -7.82
N ARG A 84 -4.12 -22.98 -7.28
CA ARG A 84 -3.25 -23.97 -6.62
C ARG A 84 -2.21 -24.58 -7.56
N ALA A 85 -2.50 -24.67 -8.86
CA ALA A 85 -1.54 -25.13 -9.86
C ALA A 85 -0.37 -24.16 -10.07
N TYR A 86 -0.51 -22.90 -9.66
CA TYR A 86 0.47 -21.83 -9.88
C TYR A 86 1.18 -21.40 -8.59
N SER A 87 0.63 -21.73 -7.42
CA SER A 87 1.11 -21.23 -6.14
C SER A 87 0.97 -22.26 -5.03
N THR A 88 1.98 -22.36 -4.17
CA THR A 88 1.91 -23.14 -2.93
C THR A 88 1.17 -22.44 -1.79
N ALA A 89 0.78 -21.16 -1.96
CA ALA A 89 0.19 -20.36 -0.89
C ALA A 89 -1.11 -20.98 -0.35
N GLN A 90 -1.22 -21.07 0.97
CA GLN A 90 -2.36 -21.75 1.61
C GLN A 90 -3.69 -21.07 1.30
N VAL A 91 -3.67 -19.75 1.04
CA VAL A 91 -4.86 -18.97 0.65
C VAL A 91 -5.56 -19.47 -0.60
N PHE A 92 -4.86 -20.21 -1.48
CA PHE A 92 -5.43 -20.76 -2.70
C PHE A 92 -5.89 -22.22 -2.58
N ARG A 93 -5.76 -22.84 -1.40
CA ARG A 93 -6.32 -24.19 -1.17
C ARG A 93 -7.81 -24.08 -0.86
N GLU A 94 -8.55 -25.16 -1.10
CA GLU A 94 -9.96 -25.28 -0.72
C GLU A 94 -10.21 -24.85 0.74
N GLY A 95 -11.28 -24.06 0.94
CA GLY A 95 -11.69 -23.54 2.24
C GLY A 95 -11.75 -22.01 2.28
N SER A 96 -11.91 -21.49 3.50
CA SER A 96 -12.04 -20.05 3.75
C SER A 96 -10.91 -19.51 4.62
N VAL A 97 -10.45 -18.31 4.31
CA VAL A 97 -9.39 -17.59 5.03
C VAL A 97 -9.96 -16.29 5.60
N PRO A 98 -9.82 -16.01 6.91
CA PRO A 98 -10.25 -14.74 7.50
C PRO A 98 -9.58 -13.54 6.83
N VAL A 99 -10.36 -12.47 6.64
CA VAL A 99 -9.91 -11.22 6.04
C VAL A 99 -10.31 -10.01 6.89
N GLU A 100 -9.34 -9.18 7.22
CA GLU A 100 -9.58 -7.81 7.70
C GLU A 100 -9.16 -6.81 6.64
N GLY A 101 -10.06 -5.87 6.36
CA GLY A 101 -9.90 -4.91 5.28
C GLY A 101 -10.18 -3.48 5.69
N ARG A 102 -9.85 -2.57 4.78
CA ARG A 102 -10.14 -1.15 4.92
C ARG A 102 -10.39 -0.50 3.58
N PHE A 103 -11.56 0.11 3.43
CA PHE A 103 -11.84 1.02 2.32
C PHE A 103 -11.35 2.43 2.63
N ALA A 104 -10.95 3.19 1.61
CA ALA A 104 -10.49 4.56 1.77
C ALA A 104 -10.55 5.41 0.49
N LEU A 105 -10.37 6.72 0.65
CA LEU A 105 -10.05 7.67 -0.42
C LEU A 105 -8.55 7.93 -0.47
N PRO A 106 -7.88 8.04 -1.63
CA PRO A 106 -6.43 8.35 -1.71
C PRO A 106 -6.12 9.84 -1.46
N SER A 107 -6.46 10.31 -0.26
CA SER A 107 -6.15 11.65 0.25
C SER A 107 -5.55 11.53 1.65
N GLY A 108 -4.65 12.45 2.01
CA GLY A 108 -4.13 12.56 3.38
C GLY A 108 -5.05 13.36 4.33
N ASN A 109 -6.13 13.94 3.82
CA ASN A 109 -7.10 14.67 4.63
C ASN A 109 -8.24 13.73 5.10
N PRO A 110 -8.39 13.44 6.41
CA PRO A 110 -9.46 12.57 6.91
C PRO A 110 -10.86 13.16 6.76
N TYR A 111 -10.97 14.47 6.52
CA TYR A 111 -12.22 15.20 6.30
C TYR A 111 -12.50 15.49 4.82
N ALA A 112 -11.77 14.85 3.90
CA ALA A 112 -11.99 15.02 2.47
C ALA A 112 -13.44 14.61 2.11
N PRO A 113 -14.16 15.39 1.28
CA PRO A 113 -15.47 14.95 0.80
C PRO A 113 -15.29 13.72 -0.10
N ASP A 114 -16.25 12.80 -0.04
CA ASP A 114 -16.23 11.53 -0.80
C ASP A 114 -16.21 11.73 -2.33
N SER A 115 -16.64 12.90 -2.80
CA SER A 115 -16.59 13.34 -4.20
C SER A 115 -15.26 13.98 -4.61
N SER A 116 -14.31 14.18 -3.68
CA SER A 116 -13.05 14.91 -3.95
C SER A 116 -12.15 14.25 -5.00
N VAL A 117 -12.21 12.93 -5.12
CA VAL A 117 -11.40 12.15 -6.06
C VAL A 117 -12.24 10.98 -6.61
N PRO A 118 -12.01 10.54 -7.85
CA PRO A 118 -12.76 9.43 -8.41
C PRO A 118 -12.27 8.04 -7.95
N ILE A 119 -11.08 7.99 -7.36
CA ILE A 119 -10.43 6.74 -6.96
C ILE A 119 -11.00 6.27 -5.61
N ARG A 120 -11.21 4.96 -5.49
CA ARG A 120 -11.45 4.26 -4.22
C ARG A 120 -10.30 3.29 -3.96
N SER A 121 -10.01 3.04 -2.70
CA SER A 121 -8.91 2.17 -2.29
C SER A 121 -9.41 1.07 -1.37
N LEU A 122 -8.76 -0.10 -1.45
CA LEU A 122 -9.05 -1.25 -0.60
C LEU A 122 -7.73 -1.88 -0.16
N GLY A 123 -7.49 -1.91 1.14
CA GLY A 123 -6.44 -2.72 1.77
C GLY A 123 -7.05 -3.99 2.36
N LEU A 124 -6.39 -5.13 2.21
CA LEU A 124 -6.81 -6.41 2.78
C LEU A 124 -5.63 -7.12 3.45
N ARG A 125 -5.92 -7.82 4.54
CA ARG A 125 -5.03 -8.78 5.20
C ARG A 125 -5.74 -10.12 5.22
N PHE A 126 -5.19 -11.11 4.53
CA PHE A 126 -5.60 -12.50 4.60
C PHE A 126 -4.74 -13.19 5.65
N THR A 127 -5.35 -13.85 6.64
CA THR A 127 -4.61 -14.53 7.71
C THR A 127 -4.76 -16.04 7.56
N GLN A 128 -3.70 -16.70 7.09
CA GLN A 128 -3.70 -18.15 6.85
C GLN A 128 -3.60 -18.94 8.15
N ALA A 129 -4.05 -20.19 8.16
CA ALA A 129 -4.04 -21.04 9.34
C ALA A 129 -2.63 -21.32 9.89
N ASN A 130 -1.61 -21.24 9.04
CA ASN A 130 -0.20 -21.34 9.43
C ASN A 130 0.39 -20.03 10.02
N GLY A 131 -0.42 -18.98 10.18
CA GLY A 131 -0.02 -17.66 10.69
C GLY A 131 0.59 -16.73 9.64
N GLN A 132 0.88 -17.22 8.42
CA GLN A 132 1.33 -16.34 7.33
C GLN A 132 0.23 -15.39 6.90
N GLN A 133 0.65 -14.22 6.44
CA GLN A 133 -0.27 -13.20 5.96
C GLN A 133 0.01 -12.87 4.51
N TRP A 134 -1.07 -12.64 3.77
CA TRP A 134 -1.01 -11.91 2.52
C TRP A 134 -1.64 -10.55 2.74
N ARG A 135 -0.88 -9.48 2.50
CA ARG A 135 -1.42 -8.12 2.59
C ARG A 135 -1.43 -7.47 1.22
N THR A 136 -2.50 -6.76 0.92
CA THR A 136 -2.68 -6.08 -0.36
C THR A 136 -3.03 -4.62 -0.14
N GLY A 137 -2.56 -3.74 -1.02
CA GLY A 137 -3.08 -2.38 -1.15
C GLY A 137 -3.48 -2.12 -2.60
N MET A 138 -4.77 -1.93 -2.84
CA MET A 138 -5.40 -1.86 -4.16
C MET A 138 -6.14 -0.55 -4.36
N ASN A 139 -6.33 -0.16 -5.63
CA ASN A 139 -7.09 1.03 -6.02
C ASN A 139 -8.02 0.73 -7.19
N SER A 140 -9.10 1.49 -7.33
CA SER A 140 -10.06 1.31 -8.42
C SER A 140 -9.58 1.78 -9.78
N MET A 141 -8.53 2.59 -9.84
CA MET A 141 -7.87 2.93 -11.09
C MET A 141 -7.19 1.68 -11.70
N PRO A 142 -7.17 1.54 -13.04
CA PRO A 142 -6.65 0.35 -13.71
C PRO A 142 -5.12 0.35 -13.86
N VAL A 143 -4.48 1.48 -13.63
CA VAL A 143 -3.04 1.70 -13.84
C VAL A 143 -2.52 2.73 -12.85
N PHE A 144 -1.26 2.60 -12.41
CA PHE A 144 -0.65 3.62 -11.55
C PHE A 144 -0.17 4.81 -12.41
N PRO A 145 -0.15 6.05 -11.92
CA PRO A 145 0.25 7.20 -12.73
C PRO A 145 1.68 7.17 -13.26
N VAL A 146 2.59 6.47 -12.57
CA VAL A 146 4.04 6.53 -12.79
C VAL A 146 4.68 5.16 -12.56
N GLY A 147 5.87 4.92 -13.13
CA GLY A 147 6.59 3.65 -12.98
C GLY A 147 7.63 3.62 -11.86
N THR A 148 8.04 4.78 -11.33
CA THR A 148 9.19 4.86 -10.40
C THR A 148 8.89 5.68 -9.13
N PRO A 149 9.58 5.39 -8.02
CA PRO A 149 9.48 6.19 -6.79
C PRO A 149 9.85 7.66 -7.00
N GLU A 150 10.83 7.94 -7.87
CA GLU A 150 11.28 9.29 -8.20
C GLU A 150 10.20 10.07 -8.93
N ALA A 151 9.58 9.49 -9.96
CA ALA A 151 8.48 10.10 -10.68
C ALA A 151 7.28 10.31 -9.74
N PHE A 152 7.00 9.36 -8.84
CA PHE A 152 5.95 9.53 -7.82
C PHE A 152 6.23 10.69 -6.88
N PHE A 153 7.46 10.82 -6.40
CA PHE A 153 7.86 11.95 -5.55
C PHE A 153 7.76 13.28 -6.29
N GLN A 154 8.17 13.32 -7.56
CA GLN A 154 8.00 14.50 -8.41
C GLN A 154 6.53 14.86 -8.63
N GLN A 155 5.65 13.87 -8.84
CA GLN A 155 4.21 14.06 -8.94
C GLN A 155 3.65 14.67 -7.65
N LEU A 156 4.03 14.13 -6.48
CA LEU A 156 3.61 14.66 -5.19
C LEU A 156 4.06 16.12 -5.00
N LYS A 157 5.28 16.46 -5.43
CA LYS A 157 5.78 17.85 -5.37
C LYS A 157 5.03 18.77 -6.33
N ALA A 158 4.71 18.31 -7.54
CA ALA A 158 3.95 19.08 -8.51
C ALA A 158 2.51 19.35 -8.02
N ALA A 159 1.93 18.42 -7.25
CA ALA A 159 0.63 18.55 -6.63
C ALA A 159 0.64 19.39 -5.33
N SER A 160 1.82 19.74 -4.80
CA SER A 160 1.92 20.54 -3.57
C SER A 160 1.24 21.90 -3.74
N PRO A 161 0.50 22.37 -2.72
CA PRO A 161 0.04 23.75 -2.70
C PRO A 161 1.20 24.75 -2.77
N ASP A 162 1.03 25.81 -3.56
CA ASP A 162 1.98 26.92 -3.61
C ASP A 162 1.99 27.66 -2.26
N PRO A 163 3.15 27.86 -1.61
CA PRO A 163 3.22 28.50 -0.30
C PRO A 163 2.62 29.90 -0.23
N SER A 164 2.62 30.64 -1.34
CA SER A 164 2.07 32.01 -1.41
C SER A 164 0.55 32.04 -1.53
N THR A 165 -0.06 31.01 -2.13
CA THR A 165 -1.51 30.98 -2.40
C THR A 165 -2.28 29.94 -1.59
N GLY A 166 -1.58 28.96 -1.02
CA GLY A 166 -2.18 27.80 -0.35
C GLY A 166 -2.93 26.86 -1.29
N LYS A 167 -2.81 27.01 -2.63
CA LYS A 167 -3.53 26.23 -3.63
C LYS A 167 -2.57 25.49 -4.57
N PRO A 168 -2.96 24.32 -5.12
CA PRO A 168 -2.16 23.65 -6.15
C PRO A 168 -1.91 24.55 -7.35
N ASN A 169 -0.72 24.48 -7.93
CA ASN A 169 -0.37 25.20 -9.16
C ASN A 169 -0.67 24.33 -10.39
N PRO A 170 -1.68 24.67 -11.21
CA PRO A 170 -2.04 23.86 -12.39
C PRO A 170 -0.90 23.74 -13.41
N ALA A 171 -0.06 24.78 -13.54
CA ALA A 171 1.08 24.77 -14.46
C ALA A 171 2.16 23.77 -14.03
N ALA A 172 2.37 23.58 -12.72
CA ALA A 172 3.34 22.60 -12.21
C ALA A 172 2.89 21.17 -12.53
N MET A 173 1.62 20.84 -12.32
CA MET A 173 1.06 19.54 -12.69
C MET A 173 1.08 19.31 -14.21
N ALA A 174 0.74 20.33 -15.01
CA ALA A 174 0.82 20.23 -16.46
C ALA A 174 2.27 19.99 -16.94
N ALA A 175 3.25 20.68 -16.37
CA ALA A 175 4.66 20.49 -16.67
C ALA A 175 5.15 19.08 -16.29
N PHE A 176 4.70 18.56 -15.14
CA PHE A 176 5.00 17.19 -14.73
C PHE A 176 4.49 16.17 -15.76
N PHE A 177 3.22 16.26 -16.15
CA PHE A 177 2.67 15.33 -17.15
C PHE A 177 3.34 15.45 -18.52
N ALA A 178 3.75 16.66 -18.91
CA ALA A 178 4.48 16.87 -20.16
C ALA A 178 5.87 16.21 -20.17
N SER A 179 6.52 16.08 -19.00
CA SER A 179 7.84 15.42 -18.87
C SER A 179 7.77 13.92 -18.55
N HIS A 180 6.58 13.39 -18.27
CA HIS A 180 6.35 11.99 -17.88
C HIS A 180 5.33 11.33 -18.84
N PRO A 181 5.74 10.98 -20.07
CA PRO A 181 4.85 10.40 -21.08
C PRO A 181 4.23 9.06 -20.66
N GLU A 182 4.85 8.33 -19.73
CA GLU A 182 4.30 7.10 -19.13
C GLU A 182 2.98 7.34 -18.38
N THR A 183 2.66 8.59 -18.02
CA THR A 183 1.39 8.94 -17.37
C THR A 183 0.18 8.89 -18.32
N ALA A 184 0.39 8.75 -19.64
CA ALA A 184 -0.67 8.83 -20.64
C ALA A 184 -1.84 7.85 -20.42
N PRO A 185 -1.63 6.56 -20.08
CA PRO A 185 -2.74 5.63 -19.79
C PRO A 185 -3.59 6.09 -18.59
N PHE A 186 -2.94 6.60 -17.54
CA PHE A 186 -3.62 7.14 -16.37
C PHE A 186 -4.44 8.38 -16.71
N LEU A 187 -3.86 9.33 -17.46
CA LEU A 187 -4.58 10.54 -17.89
C LEU A 187 -5.77 10.22 -18.80
N GLN A 188 -5.66 9.19 -19.63
CA GLN A 188 -6.78 8.73 -20.45
C GLN A 188 -7.91 8.15 -19.60
N TRP A 189 -7.59 7.38 -18.56
CA TRP A 189 -8.58 6.89 -17.60
C TRP A 189 -9.27 8.06 -16.85
N VAL A 190 -8.49 9.03 -16.35
CA VAL A 190 -9.02 10.19 -15.60
C VAL A 190 -10.09 10.96 -16.37
N LYS A 191 -9.94 11.13 -17.70
CA LYS A 191 -10.96 11.80 -18.54
C LYS A 191 -12.34 11.16 -18.47
N THR A 192 -12.40 9.86 -18.18
CA THR A 192 -13.64 9.08 -18.11
C THR A 192 -14.06 8.73 -16.68
N ALA A 193 -13.15 8.90 -15.71
CA ALA A 193 -13.38 8.50 -14.34
C ALA A 193 -14.41 9.43 -13.67
N LYS A 194 -15.41 8.84 -13.02
CA LYS A 194 -16.41 9.55 -12.22
C LYS A 194 -16.29 9.08 -10.76
N PRO A 195 -16.45 9.96 -9.77
CA PRO A 195 -16.56 9.52 -8.38
C PRO A 195 -17.66 8.49 -8.21
N SER A 196 -17.27 7.31 -7.73
CA SER A 196 -18.21 6.24 -7.42
C SER A 196 -19.13 6.64 -6.28
N ALA A 197 -20.38 6.22 -6.36
CA ALA A 197 -21.37 6.36 -5.30
C ALA A 197 -21.15 5.37 -4.15
N SER A 198 -20.32 4.33 -4.35
CA SER A 198 -20.16 3.23 -3.41
C SER A 198 -18.71 2.72 -3.34
N TYR A 199 -18.38 2.04 -2.24
CA TYR A 199 -17.23 1.13 -2.21
C TYR A 199 -17.60 -0.27 -2.75
N ALA A 200 -18.88 -0.65 -2.65
CA ALA A 200 -19.37 -2.00 -2.89
C ALA A 200 -19.39 -2.43 -4.36
N THR A 201 -19.43 -1.45 -5.28
CA THR A 201 -19.65 -1.66 -6.72
C THR A 201 -18.43 -1.31 -7.56
N GLU A 202 -17.30 -1.03 -6.90
CA GLU A 202 -16.03 -0.75 -7.54
C GLU A 202 -15.20 -2.01 -7.74
N SER A 203 -14.45 -2.02 -8.84
CA SER A 203 -13.32 -2.94 -9.00
C SER A 203 -12.10 -2.39 -8.28
N TYR A 204 -11.23 -3.26 -7.77
CA TYR A 204 -9.99 -2.87 -7.09
C TYR A 204 -8.81 -3.64 -7.68
N ASN A 205 -7.79 -2.93 -8.15
CA ASN A 205 -6.63 -3.50 -8.82
C ASN A 205 -5.39 -3.45 -7.92
N GLY A 206 -4.60 -4.53 -7.91
CA GLY A 206 -3.30 -4.59 -7.23
C GLY A 206 -2.22 -3.69 -7.84
N LEU A 207 -2.40 -3.33 -9.12
CA LEU A 207 -1.52 -2.48 -9.96
C LEU A 207 -0.14 -3.10 -10.24
N ASN A 208 0.64 -3.36 -9.20
CA ASN A 208 1.95 -4.00 -9.34
C ASN A 208 1.80 -5.46 -9.79
N ALA A 209 2.79 -5.96 -10.52
CA ALA A 209 2.90 -7.39 -10.79
C ALA A 209 3.60 -8.10 -9.61
N PHE A 210 3.32 -9.39 -9.47
CA PHE A 210 3.93 -10.30 -8.50
C PHE A 210 4.20 -11.63 -9.17
N TYR A 211 4.81 -12.58 -8.47
CA TYR A 211 4.96 -13.95 -8.93
C TYR A 211 4.16 -14.91 -8.05
N LEU A 212 3.41 -15.81 -8.67
CA LEU A 212 2.96 -17.05 -8.06
C LEU A 212 4.07 -18.08 -8.21
N VAL A 213 4.35 -18.83 -7.14
CA VAL A 213 5.42 -19.85 -7.12
C VAL A 213 4.84 -21.22 -6.78
N ASP A 214 4.94 -22.14 -7.73
CA ASP A 214 4.40 -23.50 -7.58
C ASP A 214 5.31 -24.42 -6.76
N ALA A 215 4.88 -25.68 -6.57
CA ALA A 215 5.62 -26.66 -5.79
C ALA A 215 6.97 -27.09 -6.42
N ALA A 216 7.16 -26.83 -7.72
CA ALA A 216 8.42 -27.06 -8.43
C ALA A 216 9.32 -25.81 -8.43
N GLY A 217 8.89 -24.72 -7.80
CA GLY A 217 9.60 -23.44 -7.78
C GLY A 217 9.48 -22.63 -9.06
N GLN A 218 8.56 -22.99 -9.97
CA GLN A 218 8.31 -22.21 -11.19
C GLN A 218 7.55 -20.94 -10.87
N ARG A 219 8.00 -19.83 -11.46
CA ARG A 219 7.39 -18.51 -11.29
C ARG A 219 6.43 -18.21 -12.44
N GLN A 220 5.21 -17.79 -12.10
CA GLN A 220 4.26 -17.20 -13.03
C GLN A 220 3.96 -15.76 -12.61
N ALA A 221 4.31 -14.78 -13.46
CA ALA A 221 3.95 -13.39 -13.19
C ALA A 221 2.43 -13.19 -13.23
N VAL A 222 1.92 -12.38 -12.30
CA VAL A 222 0.49 -12.15 -12.09
C VAL A 222 0.21 -10.71 -11.71
N ARG A 223 -0.93 -10.18 -12.17
CA ARG A 223 -1.61 -9.03 -11.56
C ARG A 223 -2.96 -9.51 -11.05
N TRP A 224 -3.39 -9.01 -9.90
CA TRP A 224 -4.70 -9.35 -9.36
C TRP A 224 -5.65 -8.16 -9.31
N GLY A 225 -6.93 -8.46 -9.37
CA GLY A 225 -8.00 -7.51 -9.16
C GLY A 225 -9.22 -8.16 -8.53
N LEU A 226 -10.01 -7.36 -7.83
CA LEU A 226 -11.31 -7.72 -7.30
C LEU A 226 -12.38 -7.13 -8.20
N VAL A 227 -13.27 -7.99 -8.70
CA VAL A 227 -14.42 -7.58 -9.51
C VAL A 227 -15.69 -7.72 -8.67
N PRO A 228 -16.46 -6.64 -8.48
CA PRO A 228 -17.64 -6.68 -7.63
C PRO A 228 -18.72 -7.57 -8.25
N LEU A 229 -19.42 -8.32 -7.41
CA LEU A 229 -20.63 -9.05 -7.81
C LEU A 229 -21.89 -8.19 -7.66
N SER A 230 -21.80 -7.10 -6.89
CA SER A 230 -22.84 -6.08 -6.79
C SER A 230 -22.66 -5.02 -7.86
N GLN A 231 -23.78 -4.45 -8.31
CA GLN A 231 -23.80 -3.34 -9.26
C GLN A 231 -24.68 -2.22 -8.71
N ASP A 232 -24.39 -0.99 -9.10
CA ASP A 232 -25.29 0.12 -8.86
C ASP A 232 -26.46 0.10 -9.84
N ALA A 233 -27.54 0.79 -9.47
CA ALA A 233 -28.61 1.06 -10.42
C ALA A 233 -28.06 1.80 -11.65
N ALA A 234 -28.61 1.50 -12.82
CA ALA A 234 -28.18 2.14 -14.06
C ALA A 234 -28.31 3.68 -13.95
N GLY A 235 -27.21 4.39 -14.20
CA GLY A 235 -27.16 5.85 -14.13
C GLY A 235 -27.02 6.42 -12.71
N ALA A 236 -26.81 5.59 -11.68
CA ALA A 236 -26.50 6.08 -10.34
C ALA A 236 -25.26 6.98 -10.36
N THR A 237 -25.36 8.12 -9.69
CA THR A 237 -24.27 9.06 -9.48
C THR A 237 -23.98 9.18 -7.99
N ALA A 238 -22.77 9.61 -7.65
CA ALA A 238 -22.43 9.97 -6.28
C ALA A 238 -23.48 10.96 -5.72
N PRO A 239 -24.08 10.68 -4.55
CA PRO A 239 -24.96 11.63 -3.89
C PRO A 239 -24.25 12.93 -3.52
N ASP A 240 -25.03 13.99 -3.32
CA ASP A 240 -24.52 15.20 -2.70
C ASP A 240 -24.13 14.95 -1.24
N GLY A 241 -23.08 15.62 -0.77
CA GLY A 241 -22.60 15.55 0.60
C GLY A 241 -21.18 14.98 0.73
N ALA A 242 -20.62 15.10 1.93
CA ALA A 242 -19.22 14.79 2.18
C ALA A 242 -18.97 13.32 2.56
N ASP A 243 -19.97 12.60 3.10
CA ASP A 243 -19.79 11.33 3.83
C ASP A 243 -20.80 10.24 3.43
N PHE A 244 -21.06 10.08 2.13
CA PHE A 244 -22.04 9.12 1.63
C PHE A 244 -21.50 7.68 1.54
N LEU A 245 -20.20 7.47 1.32
CA LEU A 245 -19.62 6.14 1.05
C LEU A 245 -19.73 5.20 2.26
N ALA A 246 -19.44 5.71 3.46
CA ALA A 246 -19.52 4.90 4.68
C ALA A 246 -20.97 4.54 5.02
N LYS A 247 -21.91 5.45 4.77
CA LYS A 247 -23.35 5.24 4.98
C LYS A 247 -23.90 4.21 4.01
N ASP A 248 -23.58 4.32 2.71
CA ASP A 248 -23.95 3.35 1.69
C ASP A 248 -23.40 1.96 2.03
N LEU A 249 -22.12 1.86 2.41
CA LEU A 249 -21.51 0.59 2.81
C LEU A 249 -22.23 -0.06 3.99
N ALA A 250 -22.51 0.70 5.04
CA ALA A 250 -23.21 0.20 6.22
C ALA A 250 -24.63 -0.27 5.90
N GLN A 251 -25.36 0.48 5.07
CA GLN A 251 -26.70 0.12 4.62
C GLN A 251 -26.69 -1.19 3.82
N ARG A 252 -25.72 -1.37 2.91
CA ARG A 252 -25.61 -2.60 2.11
C ARG A 252 -25.23 -3.81 2.95
N LEU A 253 -24.26 -3.66 3.85
CA LEU A 253 -23.85 -4.76 4.74
C LEU A 253 -24.95 -5.16 5.73
N ALA A 254 -25.81 -4.22 6.15
CA ALA A 254 -27.00 -4.53 6.92
C ALA A 254 -28.04 -5.36 6.14
N ALA A 255 -28.05 -5.28 4.80
CA ALA A 255 -28.92 -6.07 3.94
C ALA A 255 -28.31 -7.45 3.58
N GLY A 256 -26.99 -7.62 3.71
CA GLY A 256 -26.31 -8.89 3.49
C GLY A 256 -24.84 -8.73 3.11
N PRO A 257 -24.11 -9.84 2.97
CA PRO A 257 -22.69 -9.81 2.66
C PRO A 257 -22.42 -9.26 1.25
N LEU A 258 -21.38 -8.45 1.15
CA LEU A 258 -20.87 -7.92 -0.12
C LEU A 258 -19.78 -8.83 -0.67
N LYS A 259 -19.75 -9.01 -2.00
CA LYS A 259 -18.89 -10.03 -2.63
C LYS A 259 -18.11 -9.47 -3.82
N TRP A 260 -16.87 -9.91 -3.93
CA TRP A 260 -15.99 -9.67 -5.08
C TRP A 260 -15.32 -10.95 -5.52
N GLN A 261 -15.18 -11.13 -6.82
CA GLN A 261 -14.37 -12.20 -7.41
C GLN A 261 -12.91 -11.77 -7.46
N LEU A 262 -12.01 -12.54 -6.85
CA LEU A 262 -10.56 -12.36 -7.01
C LEU A 262 -10.12 -12.94 -8.35
N ARG A 263 -9.73 -12.06 -9.26
CA ARG A 263 -9.18 -12.42 -10.57
C ARG A 263 -7.66 -12.33 -10.54
N LEU A 264 -7.00 -13.39 -10.99
CA LEU A 264 -5.56 -13.43 -11.23
C LEU A 264 -5.33 -13.44 -12.74
N THR A 265 -4.87 -12.30 -13.27
CA THR A 265 -4.44 -12.18 -14.66
C THR A 265 -3.01 -12.65 -14.75
N LEU A 266 -2.76 -13.73 -15.50
CA LEU A 266 -1.42 -14.28 -15.70
C LEU A 266 -0.73 -13.52 -16.83
N ALA A 267 0.53 -13.12 -16.61
CA ALA A 267 1.33 -12.42 -17.61
C ALA A 267 1.59 -13.30 -18.83
N ASN A 268 1.49 -12.70 -20.01
CA ASN A 268 1.99 -13.23 -21.27
C ASN A 268 3.50 -13.00 -21.39
N PRO A 269 4.20 -13.72 -22.29
CA PRO A 269 5.58 -13.41 -22.61
C PRO A 269 5.75 -11.96 -23.09
N GLY A 270 6.65 -11.22 -22.43
CA GLY A 270 6.96 -9.83 -22.77
C GLY A 270 6.17 -8.77 -21.99
N ASP A 271 5.23 -9.17 -21.13
CA ASP A 271 4.56 -8.22 -20.25
C ASP A 271 5.53 -7.59 -19.24
N PRO A 272 5.46 -6.26 -19.02
CA PRO A 272 6.28 -5.60 -18.01
C PRO A 272 5.82 -6.02 -16.62
N THR A 273 6.74 -6.57 -15.82
CA THR A 273 6.49 -6.95 -14.43
C THR A 273 7.06 -5.95 -13.42
N ASP A 274 7.80 -4.96 -13.91
CA ASP A 274 8.59 -3.99 -13.16
C ASP A 274 8.07 -2.56 -13.28
N ASP A 275 6.92 -2.34 -13.95
CA ASP A 275 6.34 -1.01 -14.15
C ASP A 275 4.80 -1.04 -14.04
N ALA A 276 4.29 -0.52 -12.93
CA ALA A 276 2.85 -0.40 -12.66
C ALA A 276 2.13 0.69 -13.50
N SER A 277 2.86 1.54 -14.23
CA SER A 277 2.25 2.51 -15.18
C SER A 277 1.95 1.90 -16.54
N ARG A 278 2.48 0.70 -16.82
CA ARG A 278 2.27 0.02 -18.10
C ARG A 278 1.17 -1.02 -17.99
N GLN A 279 0.15 -0.88 -18.84
CA GLN A 279 -0.90 -1.89 -18.98
C GLN A 279 -0.38 -3.08 -19.78
N TRP A 280 -0.83 -4.28 -19.40
CA TRP A 280 -0.62 -5.49 -20.20
C TRP A 280 -1.62 -5.49 -21.36
N THR A 281 -1.19 -5.92 -22.54
CA THR A 281 -1.97 -5.81 -23.78
C THR A 281 -2.26 -7.18 -24.39
N GLY A 282 -3.38 -7.30 -25.10
CA GLY A 282 -3.84 -8.57 -25.65
C GLY A 282 -4.65 -9.40 -24.66
N GLU A 283 -5.09 -10.57 -25.13
CA GLU A 283 -5.86 -11.51 -24.33
C GLU A 283 -4.94 -12.22 -23.33
N HIS A 284 -5.37 -12.32 -22.08
CA HIS A 284 -4.62 -12.98 -21.00
C HIS A 284 -5.44 -14.10 -20.41
N LYS A 285 -4.76 -15.15 -19.96
CA LYS A 285 -5.39 -16.15 -19.09
C LYS A 285 -5.74 -15.50 -17.76
N VAL A 286 -7.02 -15.53 -17.40
CA VAL A 286 -7.52 -15.02 -16.13
C VAL A 286 -8.10 -16.17 -15.31
N LEU A 287 -7.58 -16.35 -14.10
CA LEU A 287 -8.10 -17.32 -13.14
C LEU A 287 -9.09 -16.61 -12.22
N ASN A 288 -10.26 -17.22 -11.98
CA ASN A 288 -11.05 -16.91 -10.81
C ASN A 288 -10.43 -17.64 -9.62
N ALA A 289 -9.70 -16.96 -8.75
CA ALA A 289 -9.04 -17.57 -7.59
C ALA A 289 -9.96 -17.78 -6.38
N GLY A 290 -11.15 -17.19 -6.38
CA GLY A 290 -12.10 -17.29 -5.27
C GLY A 290 -12.94 -16.02 -5.10
N THR A 291 -13.67 -15.97 -4.00
CA THR A 291 -14.60 -14.89 -3.66
C THR A 291 -14.19 -14.25 -2.34
N LEU A 292 -13.94 -12.94 -2.35
CA LEU A 292 -13.91 -12.14 -1.13
C LEU A 292 -15.35 -11.87 -0.69
N VAL A 293 -15.66 -12.20 0.56
CA VAL A 293 -16.95 -11.93 1.20
C VAL A 293 -16.71 -11.00 2.38
N LEU A 294 -17.33 -9.83 2.37
CA LEU A 294 -17.30 -8.88 3.48
C LEU A 294 -18.67 -8.86 4.16
N GLU A 295 -18.67 -8.98 5.48
CA GLU A 295 -19.89 -9.22 6.27
C GLU A 295 -20.17 -8.09 7.26
N SER A 296 -19.14 -7.35 7.66
CA SER A 296 -19.27 -6.28 8.63
C SER A 296 -18.40 -5.07 8.31
N THR A 297 -18.77 -3.94 8.89
CA THR A 297 -18.06 -2.67 8.82
C THR A 297 -18.00 -2.04 10.19
N GLN A 298 -16.91 -1.33 10.46
CA GLN A 298 -16.70 -0.60 11.73
C GLN A 298 -16.03 0.75 11.45
N PRO A 299 -16.31 1.79 12.26
CA PRO A 299 -15.53 3.02 12.25
C PRO A 299 -14.03 2.73 12.36
N GLN A 300 -13.20 3.49 11.66
CA GLN A 300 -11.77 3.23 11.61
C GLN A 300 -11.00 3.61 12.89
N ASP A 301 -11.60 4.45 13.73
CA ASP A 301 -10.94 5.03 14.90
C ASP A 301 -10.73 3.97 15.99
N ASP A 302 -11.69 3.05 16.12
CA ASP A 302 -11.66 1.95 17.10
C ASP A 302 -11.68 0.55 16.44
N GLY A 303 -11.83 0.48 15.11
CA GLY A 303 -11.99 -0.79 14.41
C GLY A 303 -10.69 -1.55 14.18
N ASP A 304 -10.82 -2.86 13.94
CA ASP A 304 -9.70 -3.81 13.82
C ASP A 304 -8.67 -3.45 12.73
N CYS A 305 -9.06 -2.63 11.75
CA CYS A 305 -8.16 -2.16 10.70
C CYS A 305 -7.24 -1.00 11.12
N ARG A 306 -7.46 -0.40 12.30
CA ARG A 306 -6.71 0.78 12.77
C ARG A 306 -5.22 0.51 12.79
N ASP A 307 -4.81 -0.59 13.40
CA ASP A 307 -3.39 -0.90 13.64
C ASP A 307 -2.80 -1.87 12.61
N ILE A 308 -3.49 -2.06 11.49
CA ILE A 308 -3.00 -2.85 10.36
C ILE A 308 -2.22 -1.95 9.40
N ASN A 309 -0.98 -2.35 9.15
CA ASN A 309 -0.19 -1.90 8.02
C ASN A 309 -0.44 -2.81 6.81
N TYR A 310 -1.12 -2.33 5.76
CA TYR A 310 -1.45 -3.09 4.54
C TYR A 310 -0.29 -3.15 3.53
N ASP A 311 0.93 -3.34 4.02
CA ASP A 311 2.16 -3.38 3.22
C ASP A 311 2.11 -4.52 2.18
N PRO A 312 2.17 -4.22 0.87
CA PRO A 312 2.06 -5.21 -0.19
C PRO A 312 3.22 -6.22 -0.26
N LEU A 313 4.32 -6.00 0.48
CA LEU A 313 5.44 -6.94 0.56
C LEU A 313 5.32 -7.95 1.71
N ILE A 314 4.25 -7.89 2.51
CA ILE A 314 3.92 -8.99 3.43
C ILE A 314 3.19 -10.07 2.62
N LEU A 315 3.98 -11.04 2.16
CA LEU A 315 3.55 -12.13 1.28
C LEU A 315 3.73 -13.49 1.97
N PRO A 316 2.81 -14.44 1.76
CA PRO A 316 2.97 -15.81 2.23
C PRO A 316 3.91 -16.60 1.31
N SER A 317 4.37 -17.76 1.76
CA SER A 317 5.11 -18.68 0.89
C SER A 317 4.26 -19.06 -0.33
N GLY A 318 4.84 -19.02 -1.53
CA GLY A 318 4.14 -19.25 -2.79
C GLY A 318 3.69 -17.97 -3.51
N ILE A 319 3.94 -16.79 -2.93
CA ILE A 319 3.79 -15.49 -3.60
C ILE A 319 5.07 -14.68 -3.37
N GLU A 320 5.63 -14.11 -4.44
CA GLU A 320 6.85 -13.32 -4.39
C GLU A 320 6.66 -11.96 -5.07
N ALA A 321 7.43 -10.96 -4.65
CA ALA A 321 7.45 -9.66 -5.31
C ALA A 321 8.11 -9.72 -6.69
N SER A 322 7.63 -8.87 -7.60
CA SER A 322 8.35 -8.60 -8.85
C SER A 322 9.52 -7.63 -8.62
N ALA A 323 10.22 -7.27 -9.71
CA ALA A 323 11.25 -6.26 -9.70
C ALA A 323 10.72 -4.81 -9.76
N ASP A 324 9.41 -4.60 -9.62
CA ASP A 324 8.80 -3.27 -9.65
C ASP A 324 9.35 -2.40 -8.51
N PRO A 325 10.03 -1.27 -8.82
CA PRO A 325 10.70 -0.46 -7.82
C PRO A 325 9.71 0.24 -6.87
N LEU A 326 8.44 0.38 -7.27
CA LEU A 326 7.41 0.93 -6.41
C LEU A 326 7.07 -0.01 -5.26
N LEU A 327 7.22 -1.33 -5.39
CA LEU A 327 6.91 -2.26 -4.30
C LEU A 327 7.77 -2.02 -3.06
N ALA A 328 9.09 -1.90 -3.25
CA ALA A 328 10.03 -1.62 -2.16
C ALA A 328 9.80 -0.22 -1.58
N ALA A 329 9.59 0.79 -2.42
CA ALA A 329 9.32 2.15 -1.98
C ALA A 329 8.00 2.25 -1.19
N ARG A 330 6.96 1.53 -1.62
CA ARG A 330 5.69 1.42 -0.89
C ARG A 330 5.90 0.80 0.48
N SER A 331 6.53 -0.37 0.58
CA SER A 331 6.77 -1.01 1.88
C SER A 331 7.49 -0.08 2.86
N ALA A 332 8.55 0.59 2.40
CA ALA A 332 9.30 1.53 3.23
C ALA A 332 8.48 2.78 3.65
N ALA A 333 7.67 3.35 2.74
CA ALA A 333 6.78 4.46 3.05
C ALA A 333 5.64 4.07 3.99
N TYR A 334 5.10 2.86 3.83
CA TYR A 334 4.07 2.28 4.69
C TYR A 334 4.61 2.10 6.11
N ALA A 335 5.81 1.54 6.27
CA ALA A 335 6.48 1.43 7.57
C ALA A 335 6.72 2.79 8.22
N SER A 336 7.28 3.76 7.47
CA SER A 336 7.50 5.12 7.99
C SER A 336 6.20 5.82 8.40
N SER A 337 5.13 5.71 7.61
CA SER A 337 3.84 6.30 7.95
C SER A 337 3.17 5.60 9.12
N TYR A 338 3.31 4.28 9.22
CA TYR A 338 2.74 3.49 10.31
C TYR A 338 3.38 3.89 11.65
N LEU A 339 4.71 3.89 11.72
CA LEU A 339 5.45 4.25 12.94
C LEU A 339 5.07 5.64 13.47
N ARG A 340 4.99 6.65 12.60
CA ARG A 340 4.57 8.01 12.99
C ARG A 340 3.18 7.98 13.61
N ARG A 341 2.21 7.43 12.89
CA ARG A 341 0.82 7.40 13.31
C ARG A 341 0.60 6.65 14.62
N THR A 342 1.22 5.47 14.79
CA THR A 342 1.09 4.70 16.02
C THR A 342 1.81 5.36 17.21
N SER A 343 2.88 6.12 16.96
CA SER A 343 3.57 6.89 18.01
C SER A 343 2.79 8.12 18.48
N GLU A 344 1.88 8.64 17.64
CA GLU A 344 1.07 9.82 17.94
C GLU A 344 -0.12 9.51 18.87
N VAL A 345 -0.57 8.26 18.91
CA VAL A 345 -1.79 7.83 19.63
C VAL A 345 -1.73 8.24 21.10
N GLY A 346 -0.60 8.01 21.79
CA GLY A 346 -0.43 8.36 23.20
C GLY A 346 -0.34 9.87 23.50
N SER A 347 -0.28 10.72 22.46
CA SER A 347 -0.18 12.19 22.59
C SER A 347 -1.47 12.93 22.22
N LEU A 348 -2.52 12.21 21.79
CA LEU A 348 -3.81 12.80 21.44
C LEU A 348 -4.58 13.21 22.72
N PRO A 349 -5.24 14.38 22.75
CA PRO A 349 -6.06 14.81 23.88
C PRO A 349 -7.15 13.79 24.23
N ALA A 350 -7.45 13.63 25.52
CA ALA A 350 -8.39 12.62 26.00
C ALA A 350 -9.84 12.76 25.49
N ALA A 351 -10.20 13.89 24.87
CA ALA A 351 -11.46 14.06 24.16
C ALA A 351 -11.55 13.21 22.87
N HIS A 352 -10.41 12.77 22.33
CA HIS A 352 -10.30 11.72 21.30
C HIS A 352 -10.16 10.31 21.90
N SER A 353 -9.90 10.18 23.21
CA SER A 353 -9.90 8.91 23.93
C SER A 353 -11.21 8.64 24.68
N SER A 354 -12.17 9.55 24.70
CA SER A 354 -13.48 9.36 25.36
C SER A 354 -14.52 8.59 24.51
N GLN A 355 -14.15 8.11 23.32
CA GLN A 355 -14.82 6.99 22.65
C GLN A 355 -14.17 5.63 22.99
N GLU A 356 -13.00 5.63 23.63
CA GLU A 356 -12.27 4.45 24.10
C GLU A 356 -12.41 4.29 25.62
N SER A 357 -13.58 3.84 26.08
CA SER A 357 -13.65 3.16 27.37
C SER A 357 -14.83 2.20 27.40
N ARG A 358 -14.60 0.95 27.00
CA ARG A 358 -15.16 -0.26 27.61
C ARG A 358 -14.45 -1.50 27.05
N PRO A 359 -14.33 -2.54 27.89
CA PRO A 359 -13.27 -3.54 27.85
C PRO A 359 -13.25 -4.42 26.60
#